data_AF-A0A7X7KJ19-F1
#
_entry.id   AF-A0A7X7KJ19-F1
#
_cell.length_a   1.000
_cell.length_b   1.000
_cell.length_c   1.000
_cell.angle_alpha   90.00
_cell.angle_beta   90.00
_cell.angle_gamma   90.00
#
_symmetry.space_group_name_H-M   'P 1'
#
loop_
_entity.id
_entity.type
_entity.pdbx_description
1 polymer ?
#
loop_
_entity_poly.entity_id
_entity_poly.type
_entity_poly.pdbx_seq_one_letter_code
_entity_poly.pdbx_strand_id
1 'polypeptide(L)'
;SHITHVRPLAVSQGVAEGDVILWHDWRIRVLSTPGHTDGGVSYLVSRGESPAVAVTGDLIWGPGQVRDLHSLQRAVTRNGHRLGDYHGFMGAMDAVLASLEHVLAAGPSRLLPAHGLPMDRPAEAVALLRGRFLAAYHNYVSISALRWYFPKHFAEEPVDRRTLAQQETHPLPVNVLRLHGTTWALRADDGHALLIDPYCDEALAKAEAALADGRIAAYDAIWITHYHYDHLDRAAAARERFGIPILVDEAMAEVVSHPERFFLTCLSPLAATVDRPTRDGQTWRWRSYRLTAYHFPGQSLYHGGLLAVPDHGPRLFFAGDAVTPCGIDDYCAWNRNWLGRGLGYDHCLRLLRDLAPDLIFNQHVEAGFRFSEDAYDLMLDALREREPLLRALVPWPQADFGTDIAWVHAYPYEQACRPGDVVEVALRVRNHAAHPDEVRAEVVLPDGWSAPVAALSAPCAPGRESSLVFALDVPASAAGRVVVPIRVVFGEHALGSCCEAILRVEASATADSAADGKP
;
A
#
# COMPACT_ATOMS: atom_id res chain seq x y z
N SER A 1 -11.98 8.19 5.06
CA SER A 1 -11.31 7.73 6.29
C SER A 1 -12.19 6.74 7.01
N HIS A 2 -11.59 5.73 7.62
CA HIS A 2 -12.25 4.99 8.69
C HIS A 2 -12.34 5.87 9.95
N ILE A 3 -13.37 5.65 10.75
CA ILE A 3 -13.47 6.20 12.10
C ILE A 3 -13.42 5.00 13.03
N THR A 4 -12.37 4.93 13.84
CA THR A 4 -12.22 3.84 14.80
C THR A 4 -12.85 4.26 16.13
N HIS A 5 -13.73 3.42 16.65
CA HIS A 5 -14.35 3.57 17.96
C HIS A 5 -13.72 2.60 18.95
N VAL A 6 -13.59 3.03 20.21
CA VAL A 6 -13.10 2.17 21.31
C VAL A 6 -14.05 1.01 21.59
N ARG A 7 -15.35 1.21 21.34
CA ARG A 7 -16.40 0.21 21.52
C ARG A 7 -17.33 0.20 20.31
N PRO A 8 -17.94 -0.96 19.99
CA PRO A 8 -19.00 -1.01 18.98
C PRO A 8 -20.12 -0.03 19.32
N LEU A 9 -20.63 0.67 18.31
CA LEU A 9 -21.82 1.50 18.43
C LEU A 9 -23.07 0.66 18.14
N ALA A 10 -24.09 0.77 19.00
CA ALA A 10 -25.37 0.10 18.76
C ALA A 10 -26.10 0.81 17.61
N VAL A 11 -26.34 0.08 16.51
CA VAL A 11 -27.13 0.56 15.38
C VAL A 11 -28.61 0.33 15.69
N SER A 12 -29.38 1.40 15.86
CA SER A 12 -30.81 1.30 16.16
C SER A 12 -31.66 0.91 14.94
N GLN A 13 -31.30 1.40 13.76
CA GLN A 13 -32.01 1.13 12.51
C GLN A 13 -31.06 1.31 11.31
N GLY A 14 -31.11 0.38 10.36
CA GLY A 14 -30.49 0.52 9.04
C GLY A 14 -31.43 1.21 8.05
N VAL A 15 -30.87 1.76 6.97
CA VAL A 15 -31.64 2.39 5.88
C VAL A 15 -31.29 1.77 4.52
N ALA A 16 -32.21 1.84 3.57
CA ALA A 16 -32.07 1.34 2.21
C ALA A 16 -32.57 2.35 1.17
N GLU A 17 -32.29 2.09 -0.12
CA GLU A 17 -32.79 2.88 -1.25
C GLU A 17 -34.30 3.12 -1.14
N GLY A 18 -34.71 4.38 -1.30
CA GLY A 18 -36.12 4.75 -1.34
C GLY A 18 -36.77 4.94 0.03
N ASP A 19 -36.10 4.57 1.14
CA ASP A 19 -36.58 4.85 2.48
C ASP A 19 -36.81 6.35 2.67
N VAL A 20 -37.81 6.68 3.47
CA VAL A 20 -38.16 8.06 3.80
C VAL A 20 -38.25 8.21 5.31
N ILE A 21 -37.41 9.09 5.84
CA ILE A 21 -37.47 9.53 7.23
C ILE A 21 -38.19 10.87 7.27
N LEU A 22 -39.29 10.92 8.03
CA LEU A 22 -40.00 12.16 8.32
C LEU A 22 -39.55 12.65 9.70
N TRP A 23 -39.01 13.86 9.76
CA TRP A 23 -38.56 14.46 11.01
C TRP A 23 -39.07 15.90 11.09
N HIS A 24 -40.11 16.11 11.89
CA HIS A 24 -40.89 17.35 11.90
C HIS A 24 -41.38 17.71 10.48
N ASP A 25 -41.01 18.87 9.95
CA ASP A 25 -41.33 19.36 8.61
C ASP A 25 -40.26 19.00 7.55
N TRP A 26 -39.28 18.18 7.93
CA TRP A 26 -38.27 17.65 7.03
C TRP A 26 -38.67 16.29 6.45
N ARG A 27 -38.43 16.15 5.15
CA ARG A 27 -38.51 14.88 4.43
C ARG A 27 -37.10 14.51 3.98
N ILE A 28 -36.63 13.35 4.42
CA ILE A 28 -35.30 12.82 4.13
C ILE A 28 -35.48 11.53 3.35
N ARG A 29 -35.21 11.55 2.04
CA ARG A 29 -35.22 10.35 1.19
C ARG A 29 -33.82 9.77 1.07
N VAL A 30 -33.69 8.47 1.25
CA VAL A 30 -32.42 7.74 1.15
C VAL A 30 -32.18 7.31 -0.29
N LEU A 31 -30.97 7.56 -0.77
CA LEU A 31 -30.44 7.09 -2.05
C LEU A 31 -29.23 6.19 -1.74
N SER A 32 -29.24 4.96 -2.23
CA SER A 32 -28.09 4.08 -2.24
C SER A 32 -27.05 4.65 -3.19
N THR A 33 -25.85 4.91 -2.67
CA THR A 33 -24.75 5.53 -3.40
C THR A 33 -23.43 4.83 -3.08
N PRO A 34 -23.26 3.56 -3.51
CA PRO A 34 -21.99 2.85 -3.35
C PRO A 34 -20.86 3.56 -4.10
N GLY A 35 -19.63 3.35 -3.66
CA GLY A 35 -18.45 3.96 -4.27
C GLY A 35 -17.25 3.81 -3.36
N HIS A 36 -16.88 4.87 -2.64
CA HIS A 36 -15.81 4.84 -1.64
C HIS A 36 -16.04 3.77 -0.54
N THR A 37 -17.32 3.51 -0.21
CA THR A 37 -17.77 2.39 0.63
C THR A 37 -18.94 1.68 -0.02
N ASP A 38 -19.01 0.35 0.10
CA ASP A 38 -20.07 -0.47 -0.51
C ASP A 38 -21.48 -0.15 0.02
N GLY A 39 -21.59 0.15 1.32
CA GLY A 39 -22.85 0.52 1.97
C GLY A 39 -23.16 2.02 1.99
N GLY A 40 -22.47 2.81 1.14
CA GLY A 40 -22.62 4.27 1.12
C GLY A 40 -24.05 4.70 0.73
N VAL A 41 -24.58 5.70 1.42
CA VAL A 41 -25.88 6.32 1.11
C VAL A 41 -25.76 7.84 1.05
N SER A 42 -26.63 8.45 0.25
CA SER A 42 -26.86 9.89 0.20
C SER A 42 -28.27 10.19 0.63
N TYR A 43 -28.47 11.35 1.26
CA TYR A 43 -29.79 11.78 1.74
C TYR A 43 -30.26 12.98 0.95
N LEU A 44 -31.37 12.82 0.25
CA LEU A 44 -32.08 13.93 -0.37
C LEU A 44 -33.03 14.55 0.66
N VAL A 45 -32.73 15.77 1.07
CA VAL A 45 -33.38 16.46 2.17
C VAL A 45 -34.19 17.63 1.63
N SER A 46 -35.47 17.70 1.96
CA SER A 46 -36.33 18.84 1.66
C SER A 46 -37.17 19.25 2.87
N ARG A 47 -37.63 20.51 2.85
CA ARG A 47 -38.48 21.11 3.89
C ARG A 47 -39.58 21.94 3.23
N GLY A 48 -40.83 21.51 3.38
CA GLY A 48 -41.97 22.10 2.68
C GLY A 48 -41.77 22.11 1.16
N GLU A 49 -41.95 23.26 0.53
CA GLU A 49 -41.76 23.47 -0.92
C GLU A 49 -40.33 23.88 -1.32
N SER A 50 -39.40 23.95 -0.36
CA SER A 50 -38.01 24.34 -0.64
C SER A 50 -37.34 23.32 -1.58
N PRO A 51 -36.47 23.77 -2.52
CA PRO A 51 -35.68 22.86 -3.33
C PRO A 51 -34.90 21.87 -2.47
N ALA A 52 -34.90 20.60 -2.86
CA ALA A 52 -34.17 19.58 -2.14
C ALA A 52 -32.65 19.81 -2.25
N VAL A 53 -31.92 19.42 -1.21
CA VAL A 53 -30.45 19.35 -1.19
C VAL A 53 -30.02 17.91 -0.96
N ALA A 54 -28.88 17.50 -1.51
CA ALA A 54 -28.34 16.16 -1.30
C ALA A 54 -27.16 16.20 -0.33
N VAL A 55 -27.26 15.49 0.79
CA VAL A 55 -26.13 15.20 1.68
C VAL A 55 -25.46 13.93 1.17
N THR A 56 -24.22 14.06 0.67
CA THR A 56 -23.58 13.02 -0.17
C THR A 56 -22.49 12.22 0.54
N GLY A 57 -22.30 12.43 1.84
CA GLY A 57 -21.17 11.83 2.56
C GLY A 57 -19.82 12.21 1.90
N ASP A 58 -18.94 11.23 1.73
CA ASP A 58 -17.65 11.38 1.04
C ASP A 58 -17.67 10.93 -0.44
N LEU A 59 -18.87 10.79 -1.04
CA LEU A 59 -19.01 10.41 -2.46
C LEU A 59 -18.32 11.42 -3.41
N ILE A 60 -18.34 12.70 -3.04
CA ILE A 60 -17.64 13.80 -3.70
C ILE A 60 -17.25 14.80 -2.63
N TRP A 61 -16.03 15.33 -2.70
CA TRP A 61 -15.50 16.29 -1.72
C TRP A 61 -15.77 17.74 -2.15
N GLY A 62 -15.59 18.05 -3.42
CA GLY A 62 -15.79 19.38 -3.97
C GLY A 62 -15.82 19.33 -5.49
N PRO A 63 -15.89 20.47 -6.20
CA PRO A 63 -15.91 20.48 -7.65
C PRO A 63 -14.74 19.70 -8.26
N GLY A 64 -15.05 18.53 -8.84
CA GLY A 64 -14.07 17.66 -9.44
C GLY A 64 -13.12 16.93 -8.48
N GLN A 65 -13.45 16.80 -7.20
CA GLN A 65 -12.56 16.22 -6.19
C GLN A 65 -13.25 15.14 -5.37
N VAL A 66 -12.50 14.09 -5.04
CA VAL A 66 -12.81 13.11 -4.00
C VAL A 66 -11.90 13.34 -2.79
N ARG A 67 -12.23 12.72 -1.65
CA ARG A 67 -11.47 12.89 -0.42
C ARG A 67 -10.04 12.34 -0.54
N ASP A 68 -9.92 11.13 -1.08
CA ASP A 68 -8.69 10.39 -1.26
C ASP A 68 -8.86 9.36 -2.39
N LEU A 69 -7.76 8.82 -2.90
CA LEU A 69 -7.76 7.83 -3.99
C LEU A 69 -7.60 6.40 -3.49
N HIS A 70 -6.93 6.19 -2.35
CA HIS A 70 -6.76 4.86 -1.78
C HIS A 70 -8.09 4.21 -1.37
N SER A 71 -9.14 4.99 -1.04
CA SER A 71 -10.50 4.45 -0.81
C SER A 71 -11.18 3.94 -2.08
N LEU A 72 -10.73 4.37 -3.25
CA LEU A 72 -11.27 3.94 -4.55
C LEU A 72 -10.61 2.65 -5.06
N GLN A 73 -9.60 2.13 -4.36
CA GLN A 73 -8.96 0.88 -4.71
C GLN A 73 -9.90 -0.30 -4.40
N ARG A 74 -10.53 -0.82 -5.45
CA ARG A 74 -11.58 -1.86 -5.36
C ARG A 74 -11.51 -2.80 -6.55
N ALA A 75 -11.95 -4.02 -6.34
CA ALA A 75 -12.11 -5.00 -7.40
C ALA A 75 -13.02 -4.45 -8.50
N VAL A 76 -12.63 -4.68 -9.75
CA VAL A 76 -13.36 -4.18 -10.91
C VAL A 76 -13.33 -5.21 -12.03
N THR A 77 -14.47 -5.39 -12.71
CA THR A 77 -14.59 -6.28 -13.85
C THR A 77 -14.76 -5.46 -15.11
N ARG A 78 -13.86 -5.62 -16.08
CA ARG A 78 -13.96 -5.06 -17.43
C ARG A 78 -13.67 -6.14 -18.45
N ASN A 79 -14.35 -6.12 -19.58
CA ASN A 79 -14.12 -7.06 -20.69
C ASN A 79 -14.20 -8.54 -20.28
N GLY A 80 -15.05 -8.87 -19.29
CA GLY A 80 -15.19 -10.23 -18.75
C GLY A 80 -14.04 -10.67 -17.82
N HIS A 81 -13.12 -9.77 -17.47
CA HIS A 81 -11.97 -10.03 -16.61
C HIS A 81 -12.03 -9.22 -15.32
N ARG A 82 -12.00 -9.91 -14.18
CA ARG A 82 -12.00 -9.31 -12.84
C ARG A 82 -10.57 -9.07 -12.35
N LEU A 83 -10.28 -7.84 -11.96
CA LEU A 83 -9.18 -7.48 -11.09
C LEU A 83 -9.66 -7.55 -9.64
N GLY A 84 -8.83 -8.10 -8.74
CA GLY A 84 -9.07 -8.06 -7.30
C GLY A 84 -8.77 -6.68 -6.71
N ASP A 85 -9.13 -6.46 -5.43
CA ASP A 85 -8.91 -5.16 -4.75
C ASP A 85 -7.45 -4.71 -4.81
N TYR A 86 -6.50 -5.64 -4.66
CA TYR A 86 -5.07 -5.35 -4.73
C TYR A 86 -4.63 -4.69 -6.05
N HIS A 87 -5.21 -5.12 -7.18
CA HIS A 87 -4.88 -4.61 -8.52
C HIS A 87 -5.82 -3.49 -8.99
N GLY A 88 -6.84 -3.17 -8.19
CA GLY A 88 -7.97 -2.36 -8.59
C GLY A 88 -7.78 -0.86 -8.39
N PHE A 89 -6.66 -0.28 -8.84
CA PHE A 89 -6.43 1.17 -8.74
C PHE A 89 -7.60 1.97 -9.34
N MET A 90 -8.23 2.82 -8.53
CA MET A 90 -9.45 3.55 -8.89
C MET A 90 -10.61 2.66 -9.38
N GLY A 91 -10.65 1.37 -9.02
CA GLY A 91 -11.68 0.43 -9.48
C GLY A 91 -13.12 0.80 -9.07
N ALA A 92 -13.28 1.62 -8.01
CA ALA A 92 -14.58 2.18 -7.63
C ALA A 92 -15.03 3.41 -8.43
N MET A 93 -14.20 3.92 -9.35
CA MET A 93 -14.46 5.14 -10.14
C MET A 93 -15.82 5.10 -10.83
N ASP A 94 -16.14 4.00 -11.51
CA ASP A 94 -17.40 3.85 -12.25
C ASP A 94 -18.61 3.82 -11.30
N ALA A 95 -18.48 3.17 -10.14
CA ALA A 95 -19.51 3.14 -9.11
C ALA A 95 -19.76 4.53 -8.50
N VAL A 96 -18.69 5.29 -8.20
CA VAL A 96 -18.80 6.68 -7.72
C VAL A 96 -19.54 7.55 -8.74
N LEU A 97 -19.15 7.46 -10.02
CA LEU A 97 -19.79 8.23 -11.08
C LEU A 97 -21.27 7.84 -11.26
N ALA A 98 -21.59 6.55 -11.26
CA ALA A 98 -22.97 6.08 -11.35
C ALA A 98 -23.84 6.57 -10.17
N SER A 99 -23.30 6.51 -8.95
CA SER A 99 -23.95 7.02 -7.74
C SER A 99 -24.17 8.53 -7.79
N LEU A 100 -23.22 9.30 -8.32
CA LEU A 100 -23.39 10.75 -8.51
C LEU A 100 -24.46 11.05 -9.55
N GLU A 101 -24.52 10.32 -10.67
CA GLU A 101 -25.59 10.48 -11.66
C GLU A 101 -26.97 10.14 -11.06
N HIS A 102 -27.06 9.11 -10.21
CA HIS A 102 -28.29 8.78 -9.47
C HIS A 102 -28.74 9.93 -8.56
N VAL A 103 -27.80 10.55 -7.85
CA VAL A 103 -28.07 11.75 -7.04
C VAL A 103 -28.51 12.93 -7.92
N LEU A 104 -27.87 13.17 -9.05
CA LEU A 104 -28.24 14.26 -9.97
C LEU A 104 -29.64 14.06 -10.57
N ALA A 105 -30.01 12.82 -10.90
CA ALA A 105 -31.34 12.48 -11.41
C ALA A 105 -32.46 12.80 -10.40
N ALA A 106 -32.14 12.88 -9.11
CA ALA A 106 -33.07 13.30 -8.06
C ALA A 106 -33.27 14.83 -7.99
N GLY A 107 -32.60 15.61 -8.84
CA GLY A 107 -32.77 17.06 -8.99
C GLY A 107 -32.37 17.91 -7.77
N PRO A 108 -31.28 17.61 -7.02
CA PRO A 108 -30.88 18.45 -5.90
C PRO A 108 -30.41 19.82 -6.40
N SER A 109 -30.79 20.86 -5.67
CA SER A 109 -30.30 22.22 -5.89
C SER A 109 -28.85 22.42 -5.45
N ARG A 110 -28.37 21.58 -4.51
CA ARG A 110 -27.03 21.66 -3.92
C ARG A 110 -26.56 20.28 -3.46
N LEU A 111 -25.26 20.01 -3.58
CA LEU A 111 -24.59 18.89 -2.91
C LEU A 111 -23.90 19.37 -1.64
N LEU A 112 -24.01 18.58 -0.57
CA LEU A 112 -23.43 18.82 0.74
C LEU A 112 -22.57 17.61 1.14
N PRO A 113 -21.27 17.64 0.83
CA PRO A 113 -20.30 16.65 1.30
C PRO A 113 -20.14 16.67 2.82
N ALA A 114 -19.72 15.55 3.42
CA ALA A 114 -19.45 15.46 4.85
C ALA A 114 -18.20 16.26 5.28
N HIS A 115 -17.14 16.22 4.48
CA HIS A 115 -15.83 16.84 4.82
C HIS A 115 -15.39 17.92 3.83
N GLY A 116 -16.27 18.31 2.91
CA GLY A 116 -15.90 19.07 1.72
C GLY A 116 -16.74 20.32 1.49
N LEU A 117 -16.65 20.86 0.28
CA LEU A 117 -17.26 22.14 -0.07
C LEU A 117 -18.71 21.95 -0.55
N PRO A 118 -19.68 22.74 -0.03
CA PRO A 118 -21.01 22.82 -0.61
C PRO A 118 -20.94 23.23 -2.09
N MET A 119 -21.75 22.57 -2.93
CA MET A 119 -21.74 22.79 -4.38
C MET A 119 -23.11 23.21 -4.91
N ASP A 120 -23.22 24.48 -5.32
CA ASP A 120 -24.41 25.09 -5.92
C ASP A 120 -24.64 24.72 -7.38
N ARG A 121 -23.63 24.11 -8.02
CA ARG A 121 -23.71 23.65 -9.41
C ARG A 121 -23.39 22.16 -9.48
N PRO A 122 -24.30 21.27 -9.00
CA PRO A 122 -24.07 19.84 -8.88
C PRO A 122 -23.58 19.18 -10.19
N ALA A 123 -24.28 19.44 -11.31
CA ALA A 123 -23.96 18.83 -12.60
C ALA A 123 -22.56 19.22 -13.10
N GLU A 124 -22.16 20.49 -12.94
CA GLU A 124 -20.82 20.95 -13.35
C GLU A 124 -19.71 20.34 -12.49
N ALA A 125 -19.94 20.21 -11.18
CA ALA A 125 -19.01 19.58 -10.26
C ALA A 125 -18.76 18.10 -10.59
N VAL A 126 -19.82 17.34 -10.89
CA VAL A 126 -19.76 15.92 -11.26
C VAL A 126 -19.13 15.74 -12.65
N ALA A 127 -19.46 16.60 -13.62
CA ALA A 127 -18.86 16.57 -14.94
C ALA A 127 -17.34 16.83 -14.88
N LEU A 128 -16.90 17.77 -14.04
CA LEU A 128 -15.48 18.02 -13.80
C LEU A 128 -14.78 16.81 -13.16
N LEU A 129 -15.44 16.13 -12.21
CA LEU A 129 -14.90 14.92 -11.58
C LEU A 129 -14.71 13.82 -12.60
N ARG A 130 -15.73 13.56 -13.43
CA ARG A 130 -15.67 12.60 -14.54
C ARG A 130 -14.48 12.87 -15.46
N GLY A 131 -14.30 14.12 -15.89
CA GLY A 131 -13.18 14.50 -16.76
C GLY A 131 -11.81 14.23 -16.12
N ARG A 132 -11.64 14.59 -14.83
CA ARG A 132 -10.38 14.37 -14.09
C ARG A 132 -10.10 12.88 -13.86
N PHE A 133 -11.12 12.11 -13.50
CA PHE A 133 -11.01 10.66 -13.34
C PHE A 133 -10.56 9.96 -14.61
N LEU A 134 -11.20 10.26 -15.75
CA LEU A 134 -10.83 9.68 -17.03
C LEU A 134 -9.40 10.06 -17.44
N ALA A 135 -9.00 11.32 -17.24
CA ALA A 135 -7.65 11.77 -17.56
C ALA A 135 -6.58 11.07 -16.70
N ALA A 136 -6.81 10.98 -15.39
CA ALA A 136 -5.90 10.28 -14.47
C ALA A 136 -5.81 8.78 -14.79
N TYR A 137 -6.95 8.12 -15.01
CA TYR A 137 -7.00 6.70 -15.30
C TYR A 137 -6.32 6.36 -16.64
N HIS A 138 -6.53 7.18 -17.68
CA HIS A 138 -5.86 7.01 -18.97
C HIS A 138 -4.33 7.14 -18.84
N ASN A 139 -3.84 8.11 -18.07
CA ASN A 139 -2.41 8.25 -17.79
C ASN A 139 -1.87 7.07 -16.94
N TYR A 140 -2.62 6.58 -15.95
CA TYR A 140 -2.27 5.39 -15.17
C TYR A 140 -2.08 4.16 -16.07
N VAL A 141 -3.10 3.85 -16.89
CA VAL A 141 -3.11 2.67 -17.77
C VAL A 141 -2.04 2.75 -18.87
N SER A 142 -1.56 3.94 -19.23
CA SER A 142 -0.62 4.11 -20.34
C SER A 142 0.75 3.47 -20.09
N ILE A 143 1.14 3.28 -18.84
CA ILE A 143 2.40 2.64 -18.42
C ILE A 143 2.18 1.58 -17.34
N SER A 144 0.97 1.03 -17.26
CA SER A 144 0.64 0.03 -16.25
C SER A 144 1.13 -1.35 -16.65
N ALA A 145 1.91 -1.97 -15.77
CA ALA A 145 2.30 -3.36 -15.88
C ALA A 145 1.12 -4.34 -15.85
N LEU A 146 -0.07 -3.93 -15.40
CA LEU A 146 -1.27 -4.78 -15.51
C LEU A 146 -1.64 -5.12 -16.96
N ARG A 147 -1.14 -4.37 -17.95
CA ARG A 147 -1.26 -4.75 -19.37
C ARG A 147 -0.51 -6.05 -19.70
N TRP A 148 0.54 -6.39 -18.94
CA TRP A 148 1.23 -7.67 -19.03
C TRP A 148 0.42 -8.79 -18.37
N TYR A 149 0.00 -8.58 -17.11
CA TYR A 149 -0.67 -9.62 -16.32
C TYR A 149 -2.12 -9.89 -16.76
N PHE A 150 -2.84 -8.84 -17.14
CA PHE A 150 -4.28 -8.89 -17.43
C PHE A 150 -4.62 -8.20 -18.76
N PRO A 151 -4.00 -8.56 -19.89
CA PRO A 151 -4.16 -7.86 -21.17
C PRO A 151 -5.63 -7.77 -21.61
N LYS A 152 -6.44 -8.79 -21.32
CA LYS A 152 -7.87 -8.81 -21.66
C LYS A 152 -8.69 -7.78 -20.87
N HIS A 153 -8.30 -7.43 -19.65
CA HIS A 153 -8.97 -6.38 -18.89
C HIS A 153 -8.89 -5.02 -19.61
N PHE A 154 -7.75 -4.74 -20.26
CA PHE A 154 -7.47 -3.47 -20.95
C PHE A 154 -7.68 -3.54 -22.47
N ALA A 155 -8.40 -4.54 -22.98
CA ALA A 155 -8.55 -4.77 -24.42
C ALA A 155 -9.26 -3.62 -25.17
N GLU A 156 -10.16 -2.91 -24.49
CA GLU A 156 -10.92 -1.76 -25.03
C GLU A 156 -10.26 -0.41 -24.71
N GLU A 157 -9.20 -0.38 -23.90
CA GLU A 157 -8.51 0.85 -23.56
C GLU A 157 -7.69 1.35 -24.76
N PRO A 158 -7.70 2.65 -25.07
CA PRO A 158 -6.92 3.20 -26.17
C PRO A 158 -5.44 2.83 -26.08
N VAL A 159 -4.88 2.46 -27.23
CA VAL A 159 -3.43 2.32 -27.42
C VAL A 159 -3.01 3.44 -28.38
N ASP A 160 -2.33 4.43 -27.84
CA ASP A 160 -1.84 5.59 -28.59
C ASP A 160 -0.34 5.80 -28.35
N ARG A 161 0.20 6.91 -28.87
CA ARG A 161 1.64 7.25 -28.73
C ARG A 161 2.12 7.45 -27.29
N ARG A 162 1.20 7.57 -26.32
CA ARG A 162 1.48 7.70 -24.89
C ARG A 162 1.41 6.35 -24.17
N THR A 163 0.91 5.31 -24.83
CA THR A 163 0.88 3.95 -24.30
C THR A 163 2.22 3.28 -24.53
N LEU A 164 2.82 2.75 -23.48
CA LEU A 164 4.06 2.00 -23.57
C LEU A 164 3.81 0.71 -24.36
N ALA A 165 4.55 0.52 -25.44
CA ALA A 165 4.58 -0.74 -26.16
C ALA A 165 5.28 -1.81 -25.31
N GLN A 166 4.87 -3.07 -25.45
CA GLN A 166 5.56 -4.18 -24.80
C GLN A 166 7.03 -4.23 -25.25
N GLN A 167 7.93 -4.27 -24.28
CA GLN A 167 9.36 -4.31 -24.52
C GLN A 167 9.86 -5.69 -24.96
N GLU A 168 11.06 -5.70 -25.55
CA GLU A 168 11.74 -6.92 -25.96
C GLU A 168 12.02 -7.83 -24.76
N THR A 169 11.59 -9.09 -24.86
CA THR A 169 11.86 -10.14 -23.88
C THR A 169 12.93 -11.09 -24.38
N HIS A 170 13.76 -11.56 -23.47
CA HIS A 170 14.87 -12.47 -23.73
C HIS A 170 14.75 -13.74 -22.86
N PRO A 171 15.18 -14.90 -23.37
CA PRO A 171 15.30 -16.11 -22.56
C PRO A 171 16.17 -15.89 -21.32
N LEU A 172 15.89 -16.62 -20.25
CA LEU A 172 16.70 -16.57 -19.04
C LEU A 172 18.14 -17.04 -19.32
N PRO A 173 19.16 -16.32 -18.84
CA PRO A 173 20.54 -16.80 -18.85
C PRO A 173 20.69 -18.12 -18.09
N VAL A 174 21.66 -18.96 -18.47
CA VAL A 174 21.90 -20.28 -17.84
C VAL A 174 22.18 -20.21 -16.33
N ASN A 175 22.70 -19.07 -15.87
CA ASN A 175 23.01 -18.77 -14.48
C ASN A 175 21.81 -18.20 -13.69
N VAL A 176 20.64 -18.04 -14.32
CA VAL A 176 19.41 -17.61 -13.66
C VAL A 176 18.37 -18.72 -13.78
N LEU A 177 18.03 -19.32 -12.64
CA LEU A 177 17.13 -20.46 -12.58
C LEU A 177 15.82 -20.04 -11.92
N ARG A 178 14.69 -20.20 -12.61
CA ARG A 178 13.38 -20.10 -11.97
C ARG A 178 13.02 -21.45 -11.36
N LEU A 179 12.89 -21.50 -10.04
CA LEU A 179 12.65 -22.75 -9.32
C LEU A 179 11.15 -23.04 -9.18
N HIS A 180 10.38 -22.05 -8.72
CA HIS A 180 8.94 -22.14 -8.58
C HIS A 180 8.31 -20.76 -8.37
N GLY A 181 7.33 -20.36 -9.18
CA GLY A 181 6.62 -19.08 -8.99
C GLY A 181 7.59 -17.89 -8.96
N THR A 182 7.57 -17.14 -7.87
CA THR A 182 8.44 -15.99 -7.56
C THR A 182 9.81 -16.40 -7.00
N THR A 183 10.03 -17.68 -6.65
CA THR A 183 11.31 -18.18 -6.14
C THR A 183 12.29 -18.52 -7.25
N TRP A 184 13.43 -17.82 -7.25
CA TRP A 184 14.48 -17.92 -8.25
C TRP A 184 15.83 -18.25 -7.60
N ALA A 185 16.83 -18.58 -8.42
CA ALA A 185 18.20 -18.73 -7.98
C ALA A 185 19.18 -18.08 -8.97
N LEU A 186 20.09 -17.27 -8.45
CA LEU A 186 21.24 -16.76 -9.20
C LEU A 186 22.43 -17.67 -8.92
N ARG A 187 22.94 -18.36 -9.93
CA ARG A 187 24.02 -19.35 -9.82
C ARG A 187 25.38 -18.75 -10.23
N ALA A 188 26.41 -19.01 -9.45
CA ALA A 188 27.81 -18.72 -9.73
C ALA A 188 28.51 -19.85 -10.49
N ASP A 189 29.70 -19.55 -11.03
CA ASP A 189 30.44 -20.43 -11.93
C ASP A 189 30.83 -21.75 -11.25
N ASP A 190 31.09 -21.70 -9.94
CA ASP A 190 31.41 -22.87 -9.10
C ASP A 190 30.17 -23.66 -8.64
N GLY A 191 28.98 -23.29 -9.11
CA GLY A 191 27.73 -23.98 -8.82
C GLY A 191 26.95 -23.47 -7.61
N HIS A 192 27.53 -22.61 -6.76
CA HIS A 192 26.79 -22.04 -5.64
C HIS A 192 25.73 -21.04 -6.11
N ALA A 193 24.73 -20.76 -5.28
CA ALA A 193 23.64 -19.86 -5.65
C ALA A 193 23.18 -18.94 -4.51
N LEU A 194 22.61 -17.80 -4.88
CA LEU A 194 21.68 -17.06 -4.04
C LEU A 194 20.27 -17.58 -4.30
N LEU A 195 19.55 -17.90 -3.23
CA LEU A 195 18.11 -18.17 -3.30
C LEU A 195 17.38 -16.82 -3.23
N ILE A 196 16.40 -16.61 -4.10
CA ILE A 196 15.65 -15.35 -4.18
C ILE A 196 14.18 -15.67 -3.93
N ASP A 197 13.57 -14.94 -3.00
CA ASP A 197 12.13 -14.94 -2.71
C ASP A 197 11.48 -16.33 -2.43
N PRO A 198 11.91 -17.08 -1.40
CA PRO A 198 11.24 -18.31 -0.98
C PRO A 198 9.90 -18.04 -0.28
N TYR A 199 8.78 -18.45 -0.90
CA TYR A 199 7.44 -18.12 -0.41
C TYR A 199 6.53 -19.31 -0.08
N CYS A 200 6.80 -20.51 -0.59
CA CYS A 200 5.96 -21.71 -0.33
C CYS A 200 6.78 -22.99 -0.18
N ASP A 201 6.18 -24.03 0.41
CA ASP A 201 6.85 -25.29 0.70
C ASP A 201 7.27 -26.01 -0.59
N GLU A 202 6.47 -25.90 -1.65
CA GLU A 202 6.82 -26.41 -2.98
C GLU A 202 8.06 -25.70 -3.55
N ALA A 203 8.24 -24.40 -3.28
CA ALA A 203 9.44 -23.68 -3.70
C ALA A 203 10.69 -24.20 -2.98
N LEU A 204 10.58 -24.50 -1.68
CA LEU A 204 11.68 -25.13 -0.94
C LEU A 204 12.00 -26.52 -1.47
N ALA A 205 10.99 -27.34 -1.78
CA ALA A 205 11.18 -28.66 -2.38
C ALA A 205 11.87 -28.58 -3.75
N LYS A 206 11.55 -27.56 -4.57
CA LYS A 206 12.25 -27.32 -5.85
C LYS A 206 13.69 -26.85 -5.65
N ALA A 207 13.94 -26.05 -4.62
CA ALA A 207 15.29 -25.62 -4.24
C ALA A 207 16.15 -26.82 -3.79
N GLU A 208 15.60 -27.75 -3.02
CA GLU A 208 16.28 -28.99 -2.64
C GLU A 208 16.51 -29.94 -3.81
N ALA A 209 15.52 -30.09 -4.70
CA ALA A 209 15.67 -30.88 -5.90
C ALA A 209 16.84 -30.37 -6.77
N ALA A 210 17.05 -29.05 -6.83
CA ALA A 210 18.18 -28.44 -7.52
C ALA A 210 19.55 -28.75 -6.89
N LEU A 211 19.59 -29.00 -5.58
CA LEU A 211 20.79 -29.50 -4.91
C LEU A 211 21.00 -30.99 -5.24
N ALA A 212 19.94 -31.79 -5.14
CA ALA A 212 20.00 -33.24 -5.33
C ALA A 212 20.38 -33.65 -6.76
N ASP A 213 19.92 -32.90 -7.77
CA ASP A 213 20.22 -33.16 -9.18
C ASP A 213 21.48 -32.46 -9.71
N GLY A 214 22.18 -31.70 -8.84
CA GLY A 214 23.45 -31.04 -9.16
C GLY A 214 23.33 -29.77 -10.00
N ARG A 215 22.11 -29.25 -10.24
CA ARG A 215 21.95 -27.93 -10.88
C ARG A 215 22.52 -26.81 -10.02
N ILE A 216 22.49 -26.95 -8.70
CA ILE A 216 23.06 -26.03 -7.71
C ILE A 216 23.93 -26.85 -6.74
N ALA A 217 25.14 -26.37 -6.43
CA ALA A 217 26.06 -27.03 -5.51
C ALA A 217 25.71 -26.75 -4.04
N ALA A 218 25.39 -25.50 -3.72
CA ALA A 218 24.88 -25.06 -2.41
C ALA A 218 24.25 -23.67 -2.55
N TYR A 219 23.37 -23.31 -1.61
CA TYR A 219 22.93 -21.93 -1.43
C TYR A 219 23.83 -21.23 -0.41
N ASP A 220 24.12 -19.94 -0.62
CA ASP A 220 24.97 -19.16 0.30
C ASP A 220 24.20 -18.11 1.10
N ALA A 221 23.06 -17.66 0.59
CA ALA A 221 22.23 -16.61 1.18
C ALA A 221 20.85 -16.57 0.50
N ILE A 222 19.90 -15.95 1.19
CA ILE A 222 18.58 -15.60 0.67
C ILE A 222 18.56 -14.10 0.40
N TRP A 223 18.15 -13.69 -0.79
CA TRP A 223 17.78 -12.30 -1.07
C TRP A 223 16.26 -12.19 -1.11
N ILE A 224 15.69 -11.28 -0.34
CA ILE A 224 14.26 -10.93 -0.42
C ILE A 224 14.12 -9.61 -1.17
N THR A 225 13.31 -9.59 -2.23
CA THR A 225 13.06 -8.39 -3.01
C THR A 225 12.15 -7.42 -2.27
N HIS A 226 11.02 -7.87 -1.74
CA HIS A 226 10.09 -7.04 -0.97
C HIS A 226 9.21 -7.87 -0.02
N TYR A 227 8.39 -7.19 0.78
CA TYR A 227 7.72 -7.77 1.96
C TYR A 227 6.39 -8.51 1.68
N HIS A 228 5.94 -8.63 0.42
CA HIS A 228 4.67 -9.31 0.14
C HIS A 228 4.78 -10.81 0.34
N TYR A 229 3.76 -11.42 0.96
CA TYR A 229 3.78 -12.80 1.43
C TYR A 229 4.23 -13.81 0.35
N ASP A 230 3.90 -13.57 -0.91
CA ASP A 230 4.27 -14.40 -2.05
C ASP A 230 5.74 -14.27 -2.47
N HIS A 231 6.55 -13.54 -1.72
CA HIS A 231 8.00 -13.46 -1.88
C HIS A 231 8.79 -13.97 -0.67
N LEU A 232 8.23 -14.00 0.55
CA LEU A 232 9.03 -14.30 1.75
C LEU A 232 8.39 -15.23 2.77
N ASP A 233 7.16 -15.72 2.58
CA ASP A 233 6.45 -16.53 3.59
C ASP A 233 7.27 -17.73 4.08
N ARG A 234 8.23 -18.22 3.29
CA ARG A 234 9.15 -19.30 3.66
C ARG A 234 10.59 -18.87 3.83
N ALA A 235 10.87 -17.59 3.99
CA ALA A 235 12.22 -17.08 4.24
C ALA A 235 12.81 -17.64 5.54
N ALA A 236 12.07 -17.61 6.65
CA ALA A 236 12.53 -18.18 7.93
C ALA A 236 12.81 -19.69 7.82
N ALA A 237 11.88 -20.43 7.19
CA ALA A 237 12.02 -21.87 6.96
C ALA A 237 13.19 -22.20 6.04
N ALA A 238 13.40 -21.43 4.97
CA ALA A 238 14.54 -21.58 4.07
C ALA A 238 15.87 -21.31 4.77
N ARG A 239 15.94 -20.24 5.59
CA ARG A 239 17.11 -19.90 6.40
C ARG A 239 17.52 -21.05 7.32
N GLU A 240 16.56 -21.63 8.03
CA GLU A 240 16.81 -22.79 8.91
C GLU A 240 17.22 -24.02 8.10
N ARG A 241 16.47 -24.33 7.03
CA ARG A 241 16.64 -25.55 6.23
C ARG A 241 17.97 -25.60 5.48
N PHE A 242 18.43 -24.47 4.97
CA PHE A 242 19.69 -24.39 4.23
C PHE A 242 20.86 -23.85 5.06
N GLY A 243 20.61 -23.33 6.28
CA GLY A 243 21.64 -22.80 7.17
C GLY A 243 22.33 -21.54 6.63
N ILE A 244 21.58 -20.66 5.96
CA ILE A 244 22.10 -19.50 5.23
C ILE A 244 21.47 -18.18 5.69
N PRO A 245 22.19 -17.04 5.62
CA PRO A 245 21.67 -15.75 6.05
C PRO A 245 20.60 -15.17 5.11
N ILE A 246 19.67 -14.40 5.68
CA ILE A 246 18.73 -13.56 4.95
C ILE A 246 19.30 -12.15 4.76
N LEU A 247 19.34 -11.70 3.51
CA LEU A 247 19.74 -10.37 3.07
C LEU A 247 18.51 -9.63 2.56
N VAL A 248 18.37 -8.37 2.97
CA VAL A 248 17.28 -7.48 2.59
C VAL A 248 17.78 -6.03 2.50
N ASP A 249 17.04 -5.17 1.82
CA ASP A 249 17.22 -3.72 1.95
C ASP A 249 16.90 -3.26 3.39
N GLU A 250 17.69 -2.33 3.94
CA GLU A 250 17.54 -1.90 5.33
C GLU A 250 16.19 -1.24 5.62
N ALA A 251 15.56 -0.60 4.63
CA ALA A 251 14.23 -0.01 4.80
C ALA A 251 13.15 -1.08 5.03
N MET A 252 13.34 -2.30 4.53
CA MET A 252 12.43 -3.43 4.70
C MET A 252 12.74 -4.28 5.94
N ALA A 253 13.95 -4.19 6.49
CA ALA A 253 14.43 -5.13 7.51
C ALA A 253 13.48 -5.28 8.71
N GLU A 254 12.92 -4.17 9.19
CA GLU A 254 11.99 -4.22 10.31
C GLU A 254 10.65 -4.87 9.93
N VAL A 255 10.13 -4.63 8.73
CA VAL A 255 8.87 -5.24 8.25
C VAL A 255 8.99 -6.76 8.24
N VAL A 256 10.15 -7.29 7.86
CA VAL A 256 10.43 -8.74 7.82
C VAL A 256 10.62 -9.31 9.23
N SER A 257 11.30 -8.59 10.12
CA SER A 257 11.57 -9.07 11.48
C SER A 257 10.42 -8.90 12.47
N HIS A 258 9.56 -7.91 12.24
CA HIS A 258 8.46 -7.52 13.14
C HIS A 258 7.21 -7.09 12.35
N PRO A 259 6.61 -7.98 11.54
CA PRO A 259 5.47 -7.63 10.70
C PRO A 259 4.29 -7.09 11.50
N GLU A 260 4.07 -7.56 12.73
CA GLU A 260 2.99 -7.07 13.60
C GLU A 260 3.04 -5.57 13.90
N ARG A 261 4.21 -4.94 13.77
CA ARG A 261 4.36 -3.49 13.98
C ARG A 261 3.74 -2.66 12.85
N PHE A 262 3.35 -3.28 11.74
CA PHE A 262 2.90 -2.61 10.53
C PHE A 262 1.48 -3.03 10.14
N PHE A 263 0.74 -2.07 9.56
CA PHE A 263 -0.52 -2.35 8.86
C PHE A 263 -0.33 -2.10 7.37
N LEU A 264 0.10 -3.14 6.66
CA LEU A 264 0.44 -3.08 5.24
C LEU A 264 -0.34 -4.13 4.45
N THR A 265 -0.61 -3.83 3.18
CA THR A 265 -1.23 -4.81 2.27
C THR A 265 -0.27 -5.96 1.97
N CYS A 266 -0.81 -7.15 1.75
CA CYS A 266 -0.07 -8.37 1.41
C CYS A 266 1.05 -8.74 2.41
N LEU A 267 0.97 -8.25 3.66
CA LEU A 267 1.98 -8.50 4.68
C LEU A 267 1.96 -9.96 5.14
N SER A 268 3.13 -10.60 5.15
CA SER A 268 3.31 -11.91 5.78
C SER A 268 3.15 -11.79 7.30
N PRO A 269 2.39 -12.67 7.97
CA PRO A 269 2.37 -12.74 9.43
C PRO A 269 3.60 -13.47 10.00
N LEU A 270 4.44 -14.07 9.15
CA LEU A 270 5.56 -14.92 9.55
C LEU A 270 6.83 -14.08 9.63
N ALA A 271 7.21 -13.72 10.85
CA ALA A 271 8.48 -13.02 11.09
C ALA A 271 9.68 -13.87 10.68
N ALA A 272 10.69 -13.23 10.09
CA ALA A 272 11.97 -13.85 9.77
C ALA A 272 13.14 -13.02 10.31
N THR A 273 14.18 -13.71 10.79
CA THR A 273 15.43 -13.04 11.20
C THR A 273 16.13 -12.46 9.99
N VAL A 274 16.36 -11.15 10.00
CA VAL A 274 17.22 -10.49 9.01
C VAL A 274 18.66 -10.53 9.51
N ASP A 275 19.51 -11.35 8.88
CA ASP A 275 20.92 -11.48 9.27
C ASP A 275 21.78 -10.33 8.75
N ARG A 276 21.45 -9.81 7.55
CA ARG A 276 22.23 -8.76 6.90
C ARG A 276 21.33 -7.74 6.21
N PRO A 277 20.95 -6.65 6.90
CA PRO A 277 20.37 -5.50 6.23
C PRO A 277 21.44 -4.84 5.34
N THR A 278 21.07 -4.50 4.12
CA THR A 278 21.93 -3.85 3.13
C THR A 278 21.57 -2.38 2.98
N ARG A 279 22.57 -1.54 2.69
CA ARG A 279 22.35 -0.11 2.44
C ARG A 279 22.18 0.16 0.95
N ASP A 280 21.51 1.25 0.63
CA ASP A 280 21.42 1.75 -0.75
C ASP A 280 22.82 1.94 -1.37
N GLY A 281 23.03 1.35 -2.55
CA GLY A 281 24.31 1.34 -3.26
C GLY A 281 25.39 0.45 -2.63
N GLN A 282 25.08 -0.38 -1.63
CA GLN A 282 26.08 -1.24 -1.00
C GLN A 282 26.55 -2.32 -1.97
N THR A 283 27.84 -2.27 -2.32
CA THR A 283 28.50 -3.26 -3.18
C THR A 283 29.32 -4.27 -2.38
N TRP A 284 29.30 -5.53 -2.79
CA TRP A 284 30.24 -6.55 -2.30
C TRP A 284 30.60 -7.56 -3.39
N ARG A 285 31.73 -8.25 -3.18
CA ARG A 285 32.11 -9.40 -3.99
C ARG A 285 31.42 -10.65 -3.46
N TRP A 286 30.77 -11.40 -4.35
CA TRP A 286 30.21 -12.72 -4.06
C TRP A 286 30.56 -13.65 -5.22
N ARG A 287 31.52 -14.56 -5.00
CA ARG A 287 31.99 -15.54 -5.99
C ARG A 287 32.36 -14.90 -7.33
N SER A 288 31.77 -15.34 -8.45
CA SER A 288 31.97 -14.79 -9.79
C SER A 288 31.15 -13.52 -10.07
N TYR A 289 30.53 -12.91 -9.06
CA TYR A 289 29.77 -11.68 -9.18
C TYR A 289 30.30 -10.54 -8.31
N ARG A 290 30.13 -9.32 -8.81
CA ARG A 290 29.99 -8.12 -7.99
C ARG A 290 28.50 -7.82 -7.82
N LEU A 291 28.01 -7.90 -6.59
CA LEU A 291 26.62 -7.60 -6.24
C LEU A 291 26.50 -6.18 -5.69
N THR A 292 25.41 -5.49 -6.00
CA THR A 292 25.07 -4.20 -5.40
C THR A 292 23.58 -4.15 -5.06
N ALA A 293 23.26 -3.91 -3.79
CA ALA A 293 21.91 -3.72 -3.32
C ALA A 293 21.51 -2.24 -3.44
N TYR A 294 20.26 -1.99 -3.77
CA TYR A 294 19.68 -0.65 -3.86
C TYR A 294 18.35 -0.60 -3.13
N HIS A 295 18.09 0.53 -2.48
CA HIS A 295 16.73 0.87 -2.11
C HIS A 295 15.96 1.20 -3.39
N PHE A 296 14.95 0.38 -3.70
CA PHE A 296 14.27 0.37 -4.98
C PHE A 296 12.76 0.40 -4.76
N PRO A 297 12.18 1.52 -4.27
CA PRO A 297 10.79 1.63 -3.84
C PRO A 297 9.80 1.61 -5.03
N GLY A 298 9.83 0.52 -5.79
CA GLY A 298 9.02 0.24 -6.96
C GLY A 298 7.63 -0.18 -6.54
N GLN A 299 7.33 -1.48 -6.53
CA GLN A 299 5.98 -1.99 -6.20
C GLN A 299 5.50 -1.49 -4.85
N SER A 300 6.40 -1.36 -3.87
CA SER A 300 6.14 -0.78 -2.56
C SER A 300 7.30 0.06 -2.06
N LEU A 301 7.03 0.90 -1.05
CA LEU A 301 8.08 1.66 -0.35
C LEU A 301 9.15 0.76 0.27
N TYR A 302 8.82 -0.48 0.63
CA TYR A 302 9.73 -1.44 1.26
C TYR A 302 10.16 -2.49 0.23
N HIS A 303 10.92 -2.04 -0.77
CA HIS A 303 11.34 -2.85 -1.90
C HIS A 303 12.83 -2.61 -2.21
N GLY A 304 13.56 -3.70 -2.42
CA GLY A 304 14.98 -3.74 -2.73
C GLY A 304 15.27 -4.27 -4.14
N GLY A 305 16.22 -3.63 -4.80
CA GLY A 305 16.76 -4.05 -6.09
C GLY A 305 18.16 -4.65 -5.93
N LEU A 306 18.46 -5.70 -6.68
CA LEU A 306 19.79 -6.33 -6.68
C LEU A 306 20.41 -6.29 -8.09
N LEU A 307 21.47 -5.51 -8.25
CA LEU A 307 22.33 -5.56 -9.43
C LEU A 307 23.39 -6.65 -9.25
N ALA A 308 23.40 -7.63 -10.13
CA ALA A 308 24.41 -8.68 -10.20
C ALA A 308 25.23 -8.53 -11.49
N VAL A 309 26.52 -8.20 -11.35
CA VAL A 309 27.46 -8.09 -12.46
C VAL A 309 28.42 -9.26 -12.41
N PRO A 310 28.28 -10.27 -13.31
CA PRO A 310 29.22 -11.38 -13.37
C PRO A 310 30.59 -10.91 -13.89
N ASP A 311 31.64 -11.70 -13.63
CA ASP A 311 32.96 -11.48 -14.24
C ASP A 311 32.91 -11.57 -15.77
N HIS A 312 32.03 -12.46 -16.27
CA HIS A 312 31.80 -12.71 -17.68
C HIS A 312 30.31 -12.86 -17.95
N GLY A 313 29.79 -12.11 -18.92
CA GLY A 313 28.39 -12.18 -19.33
C GLY A 313 27.57 -10.93 -19.00
N PRO A 314 26.23 -11.03 -19.08
CA PRO A 314 25.34 -9.87 -18.98
C PRO A 314 25.21 -9.34 -17.56
N ARG A 315 24.99 -8.03 -17.44
CA ARG A 315 24.61 -7.32 -16.22
C ARG A 315 23.14 -7.60 -15.93
N LEU A 316 22.85 -8.10 -14.73
CA LEU A 316 21.54 -8.59 -14.34
C LEU A 316 20.96 -7.69 -13.24
N PHE A 317 19.69 -7.31 -13.35
CA PHE A 317 19.00 -6.58 -12.29
C PHE A 317 17.73 -7.31 -11.88
N PHE A 318 17.67 -7.73 -10.61
CA PHE A 318 16.48 -8.31 -10.01
C PHE A 318 15.62 -7.19 -9.43
N ALA A 319 14.51 -6.90 -10.10
CA ALA A 319 13.65 -5.75 -9.81
C ALA A 319 12.45 -6.09 -8.92
N GLY A 320 12.34 -7.33 -8.42
CA GLY A 320 11.12 -7.77 -7.74
C GLY A 320 9.91 -7.55 -8.65
N ASP A 321 8.84 -7.08 -8.03
CA ASP A 321 7.61 -6.73 -8.74
C ASP A 321 7.53 -5.25 -9.11
N ALA A 322 8.65 -4.58 -9.36
CA ALA A 322 8.58 -3.15 -9.67
C ALA A 322 8.09 -2.89 -11.10
N VAL A 323 8.56 -3.68 -12.06
CA VAL A 323 8.41 -3.41 -13.49
C VAL A 323 8.17 -4.69 -14.28
N THR A 324 7.44 -4.58 -15.38
CA THR A 324 7.27 -5.63 -16.40
C THR A 324 7.66 -5.09 -17.78
N PRO A 325 7.68 -5.93 -18.82
CA PRO A 325 7.84 -5.44 -20.19
C PRO A 325 6.77 -4.43 -20.63
N CYS A 326 5.66 -4.28 -19.90
CA CYS A 326 4.58 -3.34 -20.23
C CYS A 326 4.54 -2.09 -19.32
N GLY A 327 5.46 -1.94 -18.36
CA GLY A 327 5.56 -0.74 -17.54
C GLY A 327 5.76 -1.01 -16.06
N ILE A 328 5.13 -0.21 -15.21
CA ILE A 328 5.34 -0.19 -13.75
C ILE A 328 4.15 -0.79 -12.98
N ASP A 329 4.44 -1.37 -11.82
CA ASP A 329 3.49 -2.03 -10.92
C ASP A 329 2.91 -1.09 -9.83
N ASP A 330 2.50 0.13 -10.22
CA ASP A 330 1.95 1.15 -9.29
C ASP A 330 0.42 1.02 -9.07
N TYR A 331 -0.12 -0.18 -9.22
CA TYR A 331 -1.56 -0.44 -9.21
C TYR A 331 -2.18 -0.55 -7.81
N CYS A 332 -1.39 -0.39 -6.75
CA CYS A 332 -1.84 -0.52 -5.37
C CYS A 332 -1.37 0.68 -4.52
N ALA A 333 -2.28 1.61 -4.25
CA ALA A 333 -2.01 2.80 -3.44
C ALA A 333 -1.53 2.45 -2.01
N TRP A 334 -1.96 1.30 -1.49
CA TRP A 334 -1.54 0.79 -0.17
C TRP A 334 -0.07 0.39 -0.10
N ASN A 335 0.60 0.23 -1.25
CA ASN A 335 2.02 -0.02 -1.30
C ASN A 335 2.88 1.25 -1.14
N ARG A 336 2.25 2.43 -1.07
CA ARG A 336 2.91 3.73 -0.82
C ARG A 336 3.88 4.15 -1.95
N ASN A 337 3.44 4.05 -3.21
CA ASN A 337 4.22 4.50 -4.37
C ASN A 337 4.23 6.03 -4.46
N TRP A 338 5.16 6.67 -3.74
CA TRP A 338 5.24 8.14 -3.69
C TRP A 338 5.53 8.76 -5.06
N LEU A 339 4.89 9.90 -5.31
CA LEU A 339 4.99 10.64 -6.56
C LEU A 339 6.05 11.75 -6.45
N GLY A 340 6.62 12.11 -7.59
CA GLY A 340 7.53 13.24 -7.71
C GLY A 340 8.93 12.84 -8.18
N ARG A 341 9.69 13.85 -8.59
CA ARG A 341 11.01 13.66 -9.18
C ARG A 341 12.01 13.10 -8.16
N GLY A 342 12.69 12.01 -8.51
CA GLY A 342 13.66 11.33 -7.67
C GLY A 342 13.04 10.55 -6.51
N LEU A 343 11.74 10.27 -6.56
CA LEU A 343 11.01 9.46 -5.59
C LEU A 343 10.33 8.28 -6.29
N GLY A 344 10.02 7.23 -5.52
CA GLY A 344 9.25 6.07 -6.00
C GLY A 344 9.71 5.58 -7.37
N TYR A 345 8.76 5.47 -8.30
CA TYR A 345 9.02 5.00 -9.66
C TYR A 345 9.89 5.93 -10.52
N ASP A 346 9.90 7.25 -10.29
CA ASP A 346 10.82 8.14 -11.02
C ASP A 346 12.28 7.82 -10.64
N HIS A 347 12.55 7.58 -9.35
CA HIS A 347 13.86 7.10 -8.88
C HIS A 347 14.20 5.73 -9.46
N CYS A 348 13.31 4.75 -9.36
CA CYS A 348 13.54 3.40 -9.87
C CYS A 348 13.89 3.39 -11.36
N LEU A 349 13.16 4.15 -12.18
CA LEU A 349 13.40 4.22 -13.63
C LEU A 349 14.72 4.93 -13.97
N ARG A 350 15.06 6.02 -13.26
CA ARG A 350 16.37 6.69 -13.44
C ARG A 350 17.51 5.78 -13.04
N LEU A 351 17.38 5.09 -11.91
CA LEU A 351 18.39 4.14 -11.45
C LEU A 351 18.58 3.01 -12.46
N LEU A 352 17.50 2.38 -12.96
CA LEU A 352 17.61 1.36 -14.00
C LEU A 352 18.31 1.88 -15.26
N ARG A 353 17.96 3.09 -15.72
CA ARG A 353 18.60 3.74 -16.87
C ARG A 353 20.09 3.98 -16.63
N ASP A 354 20.46 4.51 -15.46
CA ASP A 354 21.84 4.81 -15.10
C ASP A 354 22.69 3.55 -14.91
N LEU A 355 22.11 2.48 -14.34
CA LEU A 355 22.80 1.20 -14.14
C LEU A 355 23.00 0.42 -15.45
N ALA A 356 22.17 0.70 -16.46
CA ALA A 356 22.14 0.06 -17.76
C ALA A 356 22.31 -1.48 -17.65
N PRO A 357 21.39 -2.19 -16.97
CA PRO A 357 21.42 -3.64 -16.96
C PRO A 357 21.12 -4.19 -18.35
N ASP A 358 21.77 -5.29 -18.71
CA ASP A 358 21.48 -5.99 -19.96
C ASP A 358 20.13 -6.71 -19.87
N LEU A 359 19.79 -7.22 -18.69
CA LEU A 359 18.51 -7.86 -18.38
C LEU A 359 17.96 -7.44 -17.02
N ILE A 360 16.67 -7.13 -17.00
CA ILE A 360 15.83 -6.87 -15.85
C ILE A 360 14.94 -8.11 -15.62
N PHE A 361 14.77 -8.50 -14.37
CA PHE A 361 13.91 -9.62 -13.97
C PHE A 361 12.82 -9.14 -13.03
N ASN A 362 11.60 -9.55 -13.33
CA ASN A 362 10.44 -9.51 -12.44
C ASN A 362 10.04 -10.93 -12.08
N GLN A 363 9.67 -11.13 -10.83
CA GLN A 363 9.54 -12.43 -10.21
C GLN A 363 8.35 -13.23 -10.77
N HIS A 364 7.36 -12.54 -11.33
CA HIS A 364 6.22 -13.14 -12.03
C HIS A 364 6.39 -13.20 -13.57
N VAL A 365 7.46 -12.63 -14.12
CA VAL A 365 7.72 -12.64 -15.57
C VAL A 365 8.71 -13.75 -15.92
N GLU A 366 8.29 -14.71 -16.75
CA GLU A 366 9.11 -15.87 -17.13
C GLU A 366 10.17 -15.57 -18.21
N ALA A 367 10.71 -14.35 -18.22
CA ALA A 367 11.72 -13.88 -19.16
C ALA A 367 12.51 -12.71 -18.56
N GLY A 368 13.75 -12.54 -19.02
CA GLY A 368 14.45 -11.27 -18.83
C GLY A 368 13.95 -10.25 -19.86
N PHE A 369 14.07 -8.96 -19.57
CA PHE A 369 13.72 -7.91 -20.53
C PHE A 369 14.59 -6.68 -20.32
N ARG A 370 14.48 -5.69 -21.20
CA ARG A 370 15.12 -4.39 -21.05
C ARG A 370 14.24 -3.29 -21.62
N PHE A 371 14.34 -2.10 -21.07
CA PHE A 371 13.69 -0.91 -21.62
C PHE A 371 14.55 -0.26 -22.69
N SER A 372 13.93 0.23 -23.76
CA SER A 372 14.57 1.18 -24.67
C SER A 372 14.68 2.57 -24.02
N GLU A 373 15.52 3.44 -24.59
CA GLU A 373 15.58 4.85 -24.18
C GLU A 373 14.21 5.54 -24.32
N ASP A 374 13.50 5.27 -25.42
CA ASP A 374 12.15 5.79 -25.65
C ASP A 374 11.15 5.31 -24.58
N ALA A 375 11.30 4.07 -24.09
CA ALA A 375 10.46 3.55 -23.02
C ALA A 375 10.71 4.26 -21.69
N TYR A 376 11.99 4.52 -21.34
CA TYR A 376 12.32 5.32 -20.17
C TYR A 376 11.76 6.73 -20.27
N ASP A 377 11.93 7.40 -21.41
CA ASP A 377 11.43 8.75 -21.62
C ASP A 377 9.90 8.81 -21.50
N LEU A 378 9.19 7.87 -22.15
CA LEU A 378 7.73 7.79 -22.09
C LEU A 378 7.24 7.56 -20.65
N MET A 379 7.84 6.64 -19.90
CA MET A 379 7.43 6.37 -18.51
C MET A 379 7.71 7.56 -17.57
N LEU A 380 8.87 8.19 -17.69
CA LEU A 380 9.22 9.37 -16.89
C LEU A 380 8.31 10.56 -17.22
N ASP A 381 7.97 10.77 -18.50
CA ASP A 381 7.01 11.80 -18.91
C ASP A 381 5.60 11.49 -18.38
N ALA A 382 5.16 10.23 -18.45
CA ALA A 382 3.86 9.81 -17.93
C ALA A 382 3.77 10.03 -16.41
N LEU A 383 4.82 9.72 -15.64
CA LEU A 383 4.87 10.00 -14.19
C LEU A 383 4.85 11.50 -13.87
N ARG A 384 5.58 12.31 -14.65
CA ARG A 384 5.52 13.79 -14.51
C ARG A 384 4.12 14.33 -14.78
N GLU A 385 3.42 13.78 -15.77
CA GLU A 385 2.03 14.15 -16.08
C GLU A 385 1.03 13.62 -15.03
N ARG A 386 1.32 12.48 -14.40
CA ARG A 386 0.46 11.83 -13.40
C ARG A 386 0.24 12.70 -12.16
N GLU A 387 1.32 13.29 -11.64
CA GLU A 387 1.28 14.07 -10.40
C GLU A 387 0.22 15.20 -10.41
N PRO A 388 0.17 16.12 -11.39
CA PRO A 388 -0.87 17.16 -11.43
C PRO A 388 -2.27 16.59 -11.69
N LEU A 389 -2.41 15.47 -12.42
CA LEU A 389 -3.70 14.82 -12.65
C LEU A 389 -4.28 14.27 -11.35
N LEU A 390 -3.48 13.54 -10.57
CA LEU A 390 -3.88 13.00 -9.27
C LEU A 390 -4.07 14.11 -8.23
N ARG A 391 -3.20 15.13 -8.23
CA ARG A 391 -3.36 16.31 -7.36
C ARG A 391 -4.71 16.99 -7.59
N ALA A 392 -5.16 17.12 -8.84
CA ALA A 392 -6.44 17.75 -9.15
C ALA A 392 -7.66 16.98 -8.62
N LEU A 393 -7.51 15.69 -8.28
CA LEU A 393 -8.58 14.84 -7.77
C LEU A 393 -8.78 14.91 -6.26
N VAL A 394 -7.83 15.45 -5.50
CA VAL A 394 -7.87 15.46 -4.03
C VAL A 394 -7.85 16.88 -3.47
N PRO A 395 -8.28 17.13 -2.22
CA PRO A 395 -8.24 18.46 -1.62
C PRO A 395 -6.85 18.89 -1.14
N TRP A 396 -5.90 17.96 -1.05
CA TRP A 396 -4.59 18.13 -0.41
C TRP A 396 -3.53 18.77 -1.28
N PRO A 397 -2.65 19.66 -0.77
CA PRO A 397 -1.67 20.40 -1.57
C PRO A 397 -0.76 19.55 -2.47
N GLN A 398 -0.57 18.27 -2.15
CA GLN A 398 0.19 17.30 -2.92
C GLN A 398 -0.62 15.97 -3.01
N ALA A 399 -0.42 15.20 -4.09
CA ALA A 399 -1.26 14.04 -4.42
C ALA A 399 -1.10 12.82 -3.48
N ASP A 400 0.08 12.63 -2.86
CA ASP A 400 0.40 11.52 -1.98
C ASP A 400 -0.41 11.51 -0.67
N PHE A 401 -0.94 12.65 -0.22
CA PHE A 401 -1.95 12.65 0.86
C PHE A 401 -3.22 11.87 0.47
N GLY A 402 -3.49 11.72 -0.84
CA GLY A 402 -4.59 10.95 -1.38
C GLY A 402 -4.24 9.50 -1.74
N THR A 403 -2.98 9.18 -2.03
CA THR A 403 -2.54 7.84 -2.46
C THR A 403 -1.83 7.05 -1.35
N ASP A 404 -1.03 7.67 -0.49
CA ASP A 404 -0.32 6.99 0.61
C ASP A 404 -1.22 6.86 1.84
N ILE A 405 -2.01 5.79 1.95
CA ILE A 405 -2.91 5.60 3.11
C ILE A 405 -2.18 5.65 4.47
N ALA A 406 -0.89 5.29 4.51
CA ALA A 406 -0.09 5.27 5.72
C ALA A 406 0.65 6.59 5.99
N TRP A 407 0.29 7.70 5.33
CA TRP A 407 0.86 9.01 5.64
C TRP A 407 0.54 9.46 7.08
N VAL A 408 -0.53 8.94 7.69
CA VAL A 408 -0.81 8.96 9.13
C VAL A 408 -1.03 7.53 9.60
N HIS A 409 -0.23 7.03 10.53
CA HIS A 409 -0.41 5.69 11.08
C HIS A 409 0.07 5.58 12.52
N ALA A 410 -0.49 4.63 13.26
CA ALA A 410 0.02 4.26 14.57
C ALA A 410 1.20 3.28 14.45
N TYR A 411 2.11 3.33 15.41
CA TYR A 411 3.30 2.49 15.42
C TYR A 411 3.78 2.22 16.86
N PRO A 412 4.12 0.97 17.24
CA PRO A 412 3.74 -0.26 16.55
C PRO A 412 2.24 -0.32 16.30
N TYR A 413 1.82 -0.80 15.12
CA TYR A 413 0.40 -1.03 14.85
C TYR A 413 -0.18 -2.06 15.80
N GLU A 414 0.52 -3.17 16.02
CA GLU A 414 0.19 -4.16 17.02
C GLU A 414 1.40 -4.48 17.92
N GLN A 415 1.15 -4.64 19.23
CA GLN A 415 2.16 -5.05 20.20
C GLN A 415 1.55 -5.85 21.36
N ALA A 416 2.36 -6.72 21.97
CA ALA A 416 1.99 -7.45 23.17
C ALA A 416 2.38 -6.68 24.44
N CYS A 417 1.57 -6.80 25.50
CA CYS A 417 1.81 -6.21 26.80
C CYS A 417 1.14 -7.01 27.92
N ARG A 418 1.43 -6.66 29.17
CA ARG A 418 0.88 -7.30 30.37
C ARG A 418 0.12 -6.29 31.23
N PRO A 419 -0.83 -6.76 32.05
CA PRO A 419 -1.47 -5.92 33.05
C PRO A 419 -0.43 -5.27 33.98
N GLY A 420 -0.52 -3.95 34.16
CA GLY A 420 0.42 -3.16 34.96
C GLY A 420 1.63 -2.61 34.19
N ASP A 421 1.80 -2.97 32.92
CA ASP A 421 2.84 -2.38 32.06
C ASP A 421 2.55 -0.90 31.76
N VAL A 422 3.60 -0.18 31.36
CA VAL A 422 3.49 1.08 30.63
C VAL A 422 3.97 0.81 29.20
N VAL A 423 3.12 1.05 28.22
CA VAL A 423 3.42 0.78 26.80
C VAL A 423 3.50 2.07 26.00
N GLU A 424 4.38 2.11 25.01
CA GLU A 424 4.51 3.25 24.11
C GLU A 424 3.76 2.99 22.80
N VAL A 425 2.91 3.92 22.42
CA VAL A 425 2.26 3.97 21.10
C VAL A 425 2.62 5.30 20.46
N ALA A 426 3.18 5.27 19.27
CA ALA A 426 3.47 6.46 18.49
C ALA A 426 2.41 6.70 17.42
N LEU A 427 2.07 7.97 17.19
CA LEU A 427 1.52 8.42 15.91
C LEU A 427 2.68 8.86 15.02
N ARG A 428 2.79 8.30 13.82
CA ARG A 428 3.72 8.73 12.78
C ARG A 428 2.98 9.46 11.67
N VAL A 429 3.49 10.62 11.30
CA VAL A 429 2.84 11.53 10.33
C VAL A 429 3.85 12.03 9.32
N ARG A 430 3.66 11.65 8.07
CA ARG A 430 4.44 12.09 6.91
C ARG A 430 3.82 13.34 6.32
N ASN A 431 4.57 14.45 6.30
CA ASN A 431 4.15 15.64 5.57
C ASN A 431 4.64 15.57 4.12
N HIS A 432 3.72 15.31 3.19
CA HIS A 432 4.00 15.28 1.75
C HIS A 432 4.03 16.68 1.10
N ALA A 433 3.67 17.73 1.82
CA ALA A 433 3.69 19.09 1.31
C ALA A 433 5.11 19.69 1.30
N ALA A 434 5.29 20.74 0.49
CA ALA A 434 6.51 21.53 0.42
C ALA A 434 6.63 22.59 1.53
N HIS A 435 5.60 22.78 2.36
CA HIS A 435 5.58 23.71 3.49
C HIS A 435 5.41 22.96 4.82
N PRO A 436 5.98 23.48 5.91
CA PRO A 436 5.79 22.88 7.22
C PRO A 436 4.32 23.01 7.65
N ASP A 437 3.88 22.07 8.47
CA ASP A 437 2.58 22.12 9.13
C ASP A 437 2.72 21.66 10.59
N GLU A 438 1.63 21.63 11.34
CA GLU A 438 1.56 21.11 12.70
C GLU A 438 0.63 19.90 12.74
N VAL A 439 1.04 18.84 13.43
CA VAL A 439 0.15 17.74 13.79
C VAL A 439 -0.18 17.82 15.28
N ARG A 440 -1.46 17.62 15.59
CA ARG A 440 -1.97 17.45 16.94
C ARG A 440 -2.70 16.12 17.03
N ALA A 441 -2.50 15.42 18.13
CA ALA A 441 -3.07 14.09 18.30
C ALA A 441 -3.54 13.85 19.74
N GLU A 442 -4.62 13.11 19.88
CA GLU A 442 -5.21 12.69 21.16
C GLU A 442 -5.48 11.19 21.13
N VAL A 443 -4.95 10.42 22.09
CA VAL A 443 -5.29 9.00 22.27
C VAL A 443 -6.66 8.88 22.95
N VAL A 444 -7.52 8.03 22.40
CA VAL A 444 -8.84 7.74 22.96
C VAL A 444 -8.78 6.40 23.67
N LEU A 445 -8.83 6.41 25.01
CA LEU A 445 -8.59 5.22 25.82
C LEU A 445 -9.89 4.54 26.28
N PRO A 446 -9.90 3.19 26.41
CA PRO A 446 -10.99 2.47 27.07
C PRO A 446 -11.09 2.80 28.57
N ASP A 447 -12.26 2.51 29.16
CA ASP A 447 -12.45 2.66 30.60
C ASP A 447 -11.37 1.90 31.39
N GLY A 448 -10.79 2.57 32.39
CA GLY A 448 -9.75 2.03 33.26
C GLY A 448 -8.31 2.20 32.74
N TRP A 449 -8.12 2.53 31.46
CA TRP A 449 -6.81 2.89 30.91
C TRP A 449 -6.49 4.36 31.16
N SER A 450 -5.20 4.69 31.29
CA SER A 450 -4.74 6.08 31.41
C SER A 450 -3.50 6.35 30.56
N ALA A 451 -3.28 7.64 30.29
CA ALA A 451 -2.02 8.15 29.75
C ALA A 451 -1.69 9.43 30.52
N PRO A 452 -0.47 9.58 31.06
CA PRO A 452 -0.06 10.81 31.75
C PRO A 452 -0.22 12.06 30.88
N VAL A 453 0.01 11.90 29.57
CA VAL A 453 -0.22 12.93 28.54
C VAL A 453 -1.01 12.29 27.41
N ALA A 454 -2.32 12.55 27.36
CA ALA A 454 -3.21 11.98 26.35
C ALA A 454 -3.27 12.78 25.04
N ALA A 455 -2.77 14.02 25.03
CA ALA A 455 -2.76 14.89 23.86
C ALA A 455 -1.37 15.51 23.63
N LEU A 456 -0.90 15.44 22.39
CA LEU A 456 0.42 15.91 21.98
C LEU A 456 0.31 16.75 20.70
N SER A 457 1.32 17.59 20.47
CA SER A 457 1.51 18.32 19.21
C SER A 457 2.97 18.30 18.81
N ALA A 458 3.22 18.31 17.50
CA ALA A 458 4.56 18.38 16.95
C ALA A 458 4.56 19.12 15.60
N PRO A 459 5.62 19.87 15.27
CA PRO A 459 5.81 20.38 13.92
C PRO A 459 6.10 19.22 12.95
N CYS A 460 5.61 19.34 11.72
CA CYS A 460 5.87 18.44 10.61
C CYS A 460 6.60 19.20 9.50
N ALA A 461 7.91 19.02 9.42
CA ALA A 461 8.73 19.65 8.37
C ALA A 461 8.39 19.08 6.97
N PRO A 462 8.56 19.88 5.89
CA PRO A 462 8.30 19.44 4.52
C PRO A 462 9.05 18.15 4.17
N GLY A 463 8.36 17.16 3.61
CA GLY A 463 8.98 15.91 3.20
C GLY A 463 9.67 15.15 4.34
N ARG A 464 9.21 15.33 5.59
CA ARG A 464 9.69 14.59 6.77
C ARG A 464 8.53 13.88 7.47
N GLU A 465 8.88 12.87 8.25
CA GLU A 465 7.97 12.22 9.17
C GLU A 465 8.19 12.77 10.58
N SER A 466 7.09 13.05 11.29
CA SER A 466 7.08 13.40 12.71
C SER A 466 6.46 12.28 13.52
N SER A 467 6.91 12.14 14.78
CA SER A 467 6.43 11.12 15.70
C SER A 467 5.96 11.73 17.01
N LEU A 468 4.76 11.35 17.46
CA LEU A 468 4.17 11.73 18.75
C LEU A 468 3.99 10.47 19.57
N VAL A 469 4.73 10.31 20.66
CA VAL A 469 4.78 9.08 21.47
C VAL A 469 3.94 9.25 22.73
N PHE A 470 2.94 8.38 22.88
CA PHE A 470 2.06 8.31 24.04
C PHE A 470 2.48 7.13 24.93
N ALA A 471 2.69 7.40 26.21
CA ALA A 471 2.84 6.36 27.24
C ALA A 471 1.46 6.02 27.80
N LEU A 472 1.07 4.75 27.70
CA LEU A 472 -0.23 4.24 28.13
C LEU A 472 -0.05 3.29 29.31
N ASP A 473 -0.76 3.54 30.40
CA ASP A 473 -0.80 2.66 31.56
C ASP A 473 -1.81 1.53 31.31
N VAL A 474 -1.32 0.29 31.34
CA VAL A 474 -2.15 -0.90 31.17
C VAL A 474 -2.77 -1.26 32.53
N PRO A 475 -4.11 -1.18 32.70
CA PRO A 475 -4.72 -1.48 33.99
C PRO A 475 -4.57 -2.94 34.37
N ALA A 476 -4.52 -3.23 35.67
CA ALA A 476 -4.41 -4.60 36.20
C ALA A 476 -5.56 -5.53 35.75
N SER A 477 -6.71 -4.96 35.38
CA SER A 477 -7.88 -5.69 34.86
C SER A 477 -7.89 -5.86 33.34
N ALA A 478 -6.90 -5.33 32.62
CA ALA A 478 -6.85 -5.43 31.16
C ALA A 478 -6.64 -6.88 30.70
N ALA A 479 -7.30 -7.26 29.61
CA ALA A 479 -7.14 -8.57 28.99
C ALA A 479 -7.53 -8.53 27.51
N GLY A 480 -6.92 -9.42 26.72
CA GLY A 480 -7.29 -9.63 25.33
C GLY A 480 -6.86 -8.49 24.40
N ARG A 481 -7.56 -8.34 23.29
CA ARG A 481 -7.26 -7.33 22.27
C ARG A 481 -7.93 -6.01 22.62
N VAL A 482 -7.13 -4.96 22.75
CA VAL A 482 -7.57 -3.59 23.00
C VAL A 482 -7.23 -2.72 21.79
N VAL A 483 -8.22 -1.97 21.30
CA VAL A 483 -8.04 -1.00 20.22
C VAL A 483 -7.91 0.39 20.84
N VAL A 484 -6.87 1.12 20.46
CA VAL A 484 -6.59 2.49 20.91
C VAL A 484 -6.67 3.42 19.70
N PRO A 485 -7.84 4.05 19.45
CA PRO A 485 -7.97 5.07 18.40
C PRO A 485 -7.14 6.31 18.73
N ILE A 486 -6.58 6.94 17.70
CA ILE A 486 -5.86 8.20 17.81
C ILE A 486 -6.60 9.25 16.97
N ARG A 487 -7.12 10.29 17.63
CA ARG A 487 -7.70 11.44 16.95
C ARG A 487 -6.59 12.33 16.43
N VAL A 488 -6.66 12.73 15.16
CA VAL A 488 -5.61 13.51 14.50
C VAL A 488 -6.17 14.79 13.90
N VAL A 489 -5.41 15.87 14.06
CA VAL A 489 -5.56 17.13 13.34
C VAL A 489 -4.23 17.42 12.66
N PHE A 490 -4.25 17.68 11.35
CA PHE A 490 -3.09 18.07 10.57
C PHE A 490 -3.36 19.45 9.95
N GLY A 491 -2.64 20.46 10.41
CA GLY A 491 -2.93 21.87 10.10
C GLY A 491 -4.36 22.25 10.48
N GLU A 492 -5.14 22.66 9.49
CA GLU A 492 -6.56 23.00 9.66
C GLU A 492 -7.50 21.79 9.49
N HIS A 493 -6.97 20.63 9.08
CA HIS A 493 -7.77 19.47 8.74
C HIS A 493 -7.95 18.54 9.95
N ALA A 494 -9.18 18.49 10.47
CA ALA A 494 -9.59 17.47 11.44
C ALA A 494 -9.81 16.12 10.75
N LEU A 495 -8.93 15.16 10.99
CA LEU A 495 -9.00 13.83 10.38
C LEU A 495 -9.87 12.86 11.19
N GLY A 496 -10.13 13.18 12.47
CA GLY A 496 -10.86 12.31 13.39
C GLY A 496 -9.99 11.14 13.87
N SER A 497 -10.61 10.06 14.36
CA SER A 497 -9.91 8.82 14.73
C SER A 497 -9.57 7.97 13.51
N CYS A 498 -8.74 8.52 12.63
CA CYS A 498 -8.36 7.95 11.34
C CYS A 498 -7.23 6.92 11.41
N CYS A 499 -6.79 6.54 12.61
CA CYS A 499 -5.85 5.45 12.82
C CYS A 499 -5.99 4.92 14.26
N GLU A 500 -5.43 3.73 14.49
CA GLU A 500 -5.51 3.03 15.76
C GLU A 500 -4.27 2.17 15.97
N ALA A 501 -3.94 1.93 17.24
CA ALA A 501 -3.03 0.87 17.66
C ALA A 501 -3.80 -0.29 18.28
N ILE A 502 -3.21 -1.48 18.25
CA ILE A 502 -3.72 -2.71 18.83
C ILE A 502 -2.77 -3.16 19.93
N LEU A 503 -3.29 -3.30 21.15
CA LEU A 503 -2.59 -3.89 22.27
C LEU A 503 -3.14 -5.28 22.53
N ARG A 504 -2.27 -6.30 22.50
CA ARG A 504 -2.58 -7.66 22.94
C ARG A 504 -2.15 -7.82 24.39
N VAL A 505 -3.11 -7.75 25.30
CA VAL A 505 -2.84 -7.92 26.73
C VAL A 505 -2.83 -9.41 27.06
N GLU A 506 -1.63 -9.94 27.28
CA GLU A 506 -1.40 -11.32 27.67
C GLU A 506 -1.87 -11.52 29.12
N ALA A 507 -2.53 -12.64 29.39
CA ALA A 507 -2.87 -13.00 30.76
C ALA A 507 -1.58 -13.09 31.58
N SER A 508 -1.56 -12.48 32.77
CA SER A 508 -0.49 -12.72 33.74
C SER A 508 -0.39 -14.23 33.92
N ALA A 509 0.78 -14.82 33.63
CA ALA A 509 1.05 -16.20 33.99
C ALA A 509 0.89 -16.29 35.51
N THR A 510 -0.26 -16.80 35.97
CA THR A 510 -0.46 -17.12 37.37
C THR A 510 0.56 -18.19 37.71
N ALA A 511 1.35 -17.93 38.75
CA ALA A 511 2.30 -18.87 39.32
C ALA A 511 1.55 -20.05 39.96
N ASP A 512 0.98 -20.94 39.13
CA ASP A 512 0.42 -22.23 39.53
C ASP A 512 1.16 -23.34 38.79
N SER A 513 2.45 -23.48 39.10
CA SER A 513 3.19 -24.73 38.89
C SER A 513 4.29 -24.88 39.95
N ALA A 514 3.92 -24.73 41.22
CA ALA A 514 4.80 -25.01 42.35
C ALA A 514 4.04 -25.69 43.52
N ALA A 515 3.20 -26.67 43.18
CA ALA A 515 2.70 -27.72 44.06
C ALA A 515 2.12 -28.77 43.09
N ASP A 516 2.86 -29.80 42.69
CA ASP A 516 3.11 -30.97 43.52
C ASP A 516 4.48 -31.59 43.24
N GLY A 517 5.39 -31.47 44.20
CA GLY A 517 6.37 -32.52 44.49
C GLY A 517 5.72 -33.48 45.50
N LYS A 518 5.78 -34.80 45.33
CA LYS A 518 6.92 -35.68 45.64
C LYS A 518 6.39 -37.13 45.64
N PRO A 519 7.24 -38.16 45.78
CA PRO A 519 8.62 -38.35 45.30
C PRO A 519 8.72 -39.45 44.24
#